data_AF-A0A816BHR1-F1
#
_entry.id   AF-A0A816BHR1-F1
#
_cell.length_a   1.000
_cell.length_b   1.000
_cell.length_c   1.000
_cell.angle_alpha   90.00
_cell.angle_beta   90.00
_cell.angle_gamma   90.00
#
_symmetry.space_group_name_H-M   'P 1'
#
loop_
_entity.id
_entity.type
_entity.pdbx_description
1 polymer ?
#
loop_
_entity_poly.entity_id
_entity_poly.type
_entity_poly.pdbx_seq_one_letter_code
_entity_poly.pdbx_strand_id
1 'polypeptide(L)'
;MTVTDAYDATIAQKLIHELHEYVTSQLTTVHLLKPTKRLQRLLNEAQSLLIATKLFNEYITYTQTKQLFHRLLLPPGITEEQLVQFMLPIRTLAQHLPDIELVVFFDEFSTSSCLGLFHEMFIDRTIHGQPLADKIFFTAAINPYISVANANSNNKNNDDSIAHRLDYLVHQLSQSLEHLKCRYGTLSNSQLHDHIKQKIQMFQKNENKQQQMPLDSYVQETVCDAILNAQDV
;
A
#
# COMPACT_ATOMS: atom_id res chain seq x y z
N MET A 1 -54.69 6.65 -21.67
CA MET A 1 -53.51 7.29 -21.05
C MET A 1 -54.00 8.54 -20.37
N THR A 2 -53.93 8.58 -19.05
CA THR A 2 -54.35 9.77 -18.27
C THR A 2 -53.24 10.82 -18.28
N VAL A 3 -53.59 12.09 -18.11
CA VAL A 3 -52.61 13.21 -18.13
C VAL A 3 -51.51 13.03 -17.07
N THR A 4 -51.83 12.34 -15.96
CA THR A 4 -50.90 11.91 -14.92
C THR A 4 -49.85 10.91 -15.40
N ASP A 5 -50.22 9.91 -16.21
CA ASP A 5 -49.27 8.90 -16.73
C ASP A 5 -48.19 9.53 -17.64
N ALA A 6 -48.57 10.56 -18.40
CA ALA A 6 -47.65 11.27 -19.29
C ALA A 6 -46.69 12.20 -18.52
N TYR A 7 -47.16 12.80 -17.43
CA TYR A 7 -46.37 13.64 -16.54
C TYR A 7 -45.35 12.82 -15.74
N ASP A 8 -45.75 11.65 -15.23
CA ASP A 8 -44.86 10.74 -14.50
C ASP A 8 -43.79 10.13 -15.42
N ALA A 9 -44.15 9.81 -16.67
CA ALA A 9 -43.18 9.35 -17.68
C ALA A 9 -42.11 10.42 -17.99
N THR A 10 -42.50 11.70 -18.02
CA THR A 10 -41.56 12.81 -18.27
C THR A 10 -40.65 13.07 -17.08
N ILE A 11 -41.13 12.94 -15.84
CA ILE A 11 -40.29 13.02 -14.65
C ILE A 11 -39.28 11.86 -14.60
N ALA A 12 -39.74 10.64 -14.86
CA ALA A 12 -38.87 9.45 -14.85
C ALA A 12 -37.75 9.57 -15.89
N GLN A 13 -38.05 10.06 -17.11
CA GLN A 13 -37.05 10.30 -18.14
C GLN A 13 -36.03 11.37 -17.74
N LYS A 14 -36.47 12.47 -17.11
CA LYS A 14 -35.55 13.49 -16.57
C LYS A 14 -34.62 12.90 -15.52
N LEU A 15 -35.16 12.13 -14.57
CA LEU A 15 -34.36 11.50 -13.51
C LEU A 15 -33.31 10.52 -14.09
N ILE A 16 -33.68 9.71 -15.09
CA ILE A 16 -32.76 8.78 -15.77
C ILE A 16 -31.60 9.54 -16.39
N HIS A 17 -31.89 10.64 -17.09
CA HIS A 17 -30.90 11.47 -17.74
C HIS A 17 -29.95 12.10 -16.72
N GLU A 18 -30.50 12.74 -15.68
CA GLU A 18 -29.71 13.37 -14.60
C GLU A 18 -28.81 12.37 -13.86
N LEU A 19 -29.29 11.15 -13.59
CA LEU A 19 -28.47 10.12 -12.94
C LEU A 19 -27.31 9.65 -13.83
N HIS A 20 -27.56 9.48 -15.12
CA HIS A 20 -26.53 9.07 -16.08
C HIS A 20 -25.48 10.17 -16.24
N GLU A 21 -25.91 11.42 -16.40
CA GLU A 21 -25.04 12.60 -16.44
C GLU A 21 -24.22 12.74 -15.16
N TYR A 22 -24.84 12.59 -13.99
CA TYR A 22 -24.15 12.66 -12.70
C TYR A 22 -23.05 11.60 -12.59
N VAL A 23 -23.36 10.32 -12.85
CA VAL A 23 -22.34 9.25 -12.76
C VAL A 23 -21.23 9.46 -13.78
N THR A 24 -21.58 9.87 -15.00
CA THR A 24 -20.59 10.16 -16.05
C THR A 24 -19.68 11.32 -15.66
N SER A 25 -20.25 12.41 -15.14
CA SER A 25 -19.52 13.56 -14.61
C SER A 25 -18.61 13.17 -13.45
N GLN A 26 -19.08 12.38 -12.49
CA GLN A 26 -18.26 11.95 -11.34
C GLN A 26 -17.09 11.06 -11.79
N LEU A 27 -17.32 10.11 -12.70
CA LEU A 27 -16.25 9.22 -13.18
C LEU A 27 -15.22 9.94 -14.07
N THR A 28 -15.61 11.02 -14.74
CA THR A 28 -14.70 11.83 -15.56
C THR A 28 -13.95 12.87 -14.74
N THR A 29 -14.61 13.48 -13.75
CA THR A 29 -14.06 14.57 -12.93
C THR A 29 -13.24 14.03 -11.76
N VAL A 30 -13.67 12.93 -11.13
CA VAL A 30 -12.98 12.36 -9.96
C VAL A 30 -12.00 11.29 -10.43
N HIS A 31 -10.77 11.70 -10.74
CA HIS A 31 -9.71 10.81 -11.21
C HIS A 31 -9.28 9.74 -10.20
N LEU A 32 -9.73 9.83 -8.94
CA LEU A 32 -9.54 8.78 -7.94
C LEU A 32 -10.51 7.61 -8.07
N LEU A 33 -11.61 7.75 -8.82
CA LEU A 33 -12.54 6.65 -9.01
C LEU A 33 -12.03 5.71 -10.10
N LYS A 34 -12.14 4.41 -9.82
CA LYS A 34 -11.85 3.34 -10.77
C LYS A 34 -13.17 2.66 -11.12
N PRO A 35 -13.76 2.96 -12.29
CA PRO A 35 -15.00 2.32 -12.70
C PRO A 35 -14.76 0.82 -12.96
N THR A 36 -15.74 0.00 -12.58
CA THR A 36 -15.71 -1.43 -12.94
C THR A 36 -15.96 -1.61 -14.44
N LYS A 37 -15.48 -2.72 -15.02
CA LYS A 37 -15.78 -3.05 -16.44
C LYS A 37 -17.28 -3.11 -16.70
N ARG A 38 -18.06 -3.52 -15.69
CA ARG A 38 -19.52 -3.59 -15.78
C ARG A 38 -20.13 -2.19 -15.78
N LEU A 39 -19.67 -1.30 -14.91
CA LEU A 39 -20.09 0.11 -14.90
C LEU A 39 -19.81 0.79 -16.25
N GLN A 40 -18.63 0.55 -16.83
CA GLN A 40 -18.28 1.04 -18.17
C GLN A 40 -19.21 0.53 -19.27
N ARG A 41 -19.66 -0.73 -19.20
CA ARG A 41 -20.64 -1.27 -20.16
C ARG A 41 -22.00 -0.60 -19.99
N LEU A 42 -22.48 -0.48 -18.75
CA LEU A 42 -23.78 0.13 -18.44
C LEU A 42 -23.85 1.61 -18.89
N LEU A 43 -22.73 2.34 -18.85
CA LEU A 43 -22.65 3.71 -19.36
C LEU A 43 -22.90 3.81 -20.86
N ASN A 44 -22.56 2.76 -21.62
CA ASN A 44 -22.70 2.71 -23.08
C ASN A 44 -24.03 2.09 -23.54
N GLU A 45 -24.86 1.58 -22.63
CA GLU A 45 -26.15 0.96 -22.94
C GLU A 45 -27.26 2.02 -23.09
N ALA A 46 -28.33 1.67 -23.84
CA ALA A 46 -29.46 2.57 -24.05
C ALA A 46 -30.14 2.94 -22.72
N GLN A 47 -30.37 4.24 -22.50
CA GLN A 47 -30.91 4.72 -21.22
C GLN A 47 -32.35 4.24 -21.00
N SER A 48 -32.55 3.48 -19.92
CA SER A 48 -33.86 3.04 -19.42
C SER A 48 -33.86 3.09 -17.88
N LEU A 49 -35.04 3.11 -17.26
CA LEU A 49 -35.15 3.15 -15.80
C LEU A 49 -34.41 1.99 -15.13
N LEU A 50 -34.52 0.80 -15.70
CA LEU A 50 -33.83 -0.40 -15.19
C LEU A 50 -32.31 -0.26 -15.29
N ILE A 51 -31.81 0.30 -16.40
CA ILE A 51 -30.37 0.49 -16.62
C ILE A 51 -29.84 1.60 -15.71
N ALA A 52 -30.56 2.69 -15.52
CA ALA A 52 -30.19 3.77 -14.60
C ALA A 52 -30.07 3.29 -13.15
N THR A 53 -31.04 2.50 -12.67
CA THR A 53 -30.97 1.90 -11.32
C THR A 53 -29.80 0.94 -11.18
N LYS A 54 -29.53 0.10 -12.18
CA LYS A 54 -28.37 -0.79 -12.19
C LYS A 54 -27.06 -0.02 -12.19
N LEU A 55 -26.96 1.03 -13.00
CA LEU A 55 -25.79 1.89 -13.12
C LEU A 55 -25.49 2.60 -11.80
N PHE A 56 -26.50 3.18 -11.17
CA PHE A 56 -26.35 3.86 -9.87
C PHE A 56 -25.98 2.89 -8.75
N ASN A 57 -26.63 1.72 -8.68
CA ASN A 57 -26.27 0.67 -7.72
C ASN A 57 -24.85 0.16 -7.93
N GLU A 58 -24.44 -0.04 -9.18
CA GLU A 58 -23.08 -0.46 -9.51
C GLU A 58 -22.06 0.63 -9.12
N TYR A 59 -22.39 1.90 -9.38
CA TYR A 59 -21.57 3.04 -8.99
C TYR A 59 -21.37 3.12 -7.47
N ILE A 60 -22.44 3.04 -6.67
CA ILE A 60 -22.32 3.10 -5.20
C ILE A 60 -21.60 1.88 -4.64
N THR A 61 -21.94 0.69 -5.14
CA THR A 61 -21.52 -0.56 -4.48
C THR A 61 -20.11 -0.99 -4.89
N TYR A 62 -19.71 -0.71 -6.13
CA TYR A 62 -18.50 -1.30 -6.70
C TYR A 62 -17.49 -0.29 -7.26
N THR A 63 -17.77 1.02 -7.22
CA THR A 63 -16.73 2.00 -7.57
C THR A 63 -15.64 1.97 -6.52
N GLN A 64 -14.43 1.63 -6.95
CA GLN A 64 -13.26 1.57 -6.07
C GLN A 64 -12.51 2.89 -6.15
N THR A 65 -11.91 3.29 -5.03
CA THR A 65 -10.93 4.37 -5.03
C THR A 65 -9.56 3.84 -5.40
N LYS A 66 -8.82 4.58 -6.23
CA LYS A 66 -7.40 4.34 -6.47
C LYS A 66 -6.63 4.46 -5.16
N GLN A 67 -5.59 3.64 -5.02
CA GLN A 67 -4.72 3.68 -3.85
C GLN A 67 -3.86 4.94 -3.89
N LEU A 68 -3.71 5.59 -2.73
CA LEU A 68 -2.78 6.71 -2.53
C LEU A 68 -1.44 6.25 -1.95
N PHE A 69 -1.40 5.04 -1.39
CA PHE A 69 -0.21 4.45 -0.79
C PHE A 69 0.22 3.25 -1.63
N HIS A 70 1.45 3.31 -2.14
CA HIS A 70 2.05 2.28 -2.98
C HIS A 70 3.26 1.69 -2.27
N ARG A 71 3.22 0.40 -1.95
CA ARG A 71 4.36 -0.30 -1.34
C ARG A 71 5.03 -1.23 -2.35
N LEU A 72 6.34 -1.16 -2.42
CA LEU A 72 7.18 -2.12 -3.13
C LEU A 72 8.16 -2.76 -2.15
N LEU A 73 8.11 -4.09 -2.04
CA LEU A 73 9.16 -4.87 -1.37
C LEU A 73 10.29 -5.10 -2.38
N LEU A 74 11.50 -4.68 -2.04
CA LEU A 74 12.62 -4.72 -2.97
C LEU A 74 13.37 -6.05 -2.88
N PRO A 75 13.29 -6.93 -3.90
CA PRO A 75 14.15 -8.10 -3.95
C PRO A 75 15.59 -7.68 -4.31
N PRO A 76 16.62 -8.42 -3.87
CA PRO A 76 18.02 -8.09 -4.15
C PRO A 76 18.37 -7.95 -5.64
N GLY A 77 17.65 -8.67 -6.52
CA GLY A 77 17.87 -8.67 -7.96
C GLY A 77 16.91 -7.78 -8.77
N ILE A 78 16.22 -6.82 -8.13
CA ILE A 78 15.36 -5.89 -8.87
C ILE A 78 16.17 -5.09 -9.90
N THR A 79 15.63 -4.93 -11.10
CA THR A 79 16.27 -4.09 -12.14
C THR A 79 15.67 -2.70 -12.19
N GLU A 80 16.40 -1.75 -12.76
CA GLU A 80 15.90 -0.37 -12.95
C GLU A 80 14.63 -0.36 -13.80
N GLU A 81 14.52 -1.22 -14.82
CA GLU A 81 13.33 -1.32 -15.65
C GLU A 81 12.12 -1.76 -14.83
N GLN A 82 12.27 -2.70 -13.91
CA GLN A 82 11.18 -3.13 -13.04
C GLN A 82 10.71 -2.01 -12.11
N LEU A 83 11.66 -1.22 -11.57
CA LEU A 83 11.36 -0.07 -10.75
C LEU A 83 10.62 1.02 -11.56
N VAL A 84 11.07 1.28 -12.80
CA VAL A 84 10.38 2.20 -13.72
C VAL A 84 8.97 1.72 -14.02
N GLN A 85 8.77 0.44 -14.33
CA GLN A 85 7.45 -0.13 -14.60
C GLN A 85 6.51 0.01 -13.40
N PHE A 86 7.02 -0.16 -12.18
CA PHE A 86 6.27 0.10 -10.96
C PHE A 86 5.88 1.58 -10.82
N MET A 87 6.79 2.50 -11.14
CA MET A 87 6.57 3.95 -11.01
C MET A 87 5.67 4.55 -12.11
N LEU A 88 5.61 3.96 -13.31
CA LEU A 88 4.81 4.47 -14.43
C LEU A 88 3.35 4.78 -14.08
N PRO A 89 2.54 3.86 -13.52
CA PRO A 89 1.16 4.15 -13.18
C PRO A 89 1.03 5.23 -12.10
N ILE A 90 1.99 5.31 -11.17
CA ILE A 90 2.00 6.29 -10.07
C ILE A 90 2.28 7.69 -10.63
N ARG A 91 3.25 7.80 -11.54
CA ARG A 91 3.57 9.06 -12.24
C ARG A 91 2.36 9.57 -13.02
N THR A 92 1.72 8.69 -13.78
CA THR A 92 0.50 9.05 -14.52
C THR A 92 -0.59 9.51 -13.55
N LEU A 93 -0.79 8.82 -12.43
CA LEU A 93 -1.78 9.21 -11.43
C LEU A 93 -1.49 10.59 -10.81
N ALA A 94 -0.23 10.85 -10.44
CA ALA A 94 0.20 12.12 -9.85
C ALA A 94 -0.02 13.31 -10.79
N GLN A 95 0.20 13.12 -12.10
CA GLN A 95 -0.04 14.15 -13.11
C GLN A 95 -1.53 14.54 -13.22
N HIS A 96 -2.43 13.59 -13.01
CA HIS A 96 -3.88 13.84 -13.03
C HIS A 96 -4.43 14.33 -11.68
N LEU A 97 -3.62 14.31 -10.62
CA LEU A 97 -4.02 14.66 -9.27
C LEU A 97 -3.04 15.67 -8.64
N PRO A 98 -2.97 16.90 -9.19
CA PRO A 98 -2.00 17.90 -8.74
C PRO A 98 -2.24 18.37 -7.30
N ASP A 99 -3.39 18.09 -6.70
CA ASP A 99 -3.76 18.51 -5.35
C ASP A 99 -3.67 17.40 -4.30
N ILE A 100 -3.33 16.16 -4.69
CA ILE A 100 -3.34 14.99 -3.81
C ILE A 100 -1.95 14.36 -3.74
N GLU A 101 -1.43 14.19 -2.53
CA GLU A 101 -0.15 13.54 -2.29
C GLU A 101 -0.27 12.00 -2.42
N LEU A 102 0.58 11.42 -3.26
CA LEU A 102 0.76 9.98 -3.41
C LEU A 102 2.01 9.54 -2.66
N VAL A 103 1.86 8.54 -1.79
CA VAL A 103 2.96 8.01 -1.00
C VAL A 103 3.51 6.75 -1.65
N VAL A 104 4.81 6.72 -1.88
CA VAL A 104 5.53 5.54 -2.37
C VAL A 104 6.49 5.06 -1.30
N PHE A 105 6.28 3.84 -0.81
CA PHE A 105 7.06 3.20 0.22
C PHE A 105 7.88 2.04 -0.31
N PHE A 106 9.20 2.14 -0.17
CA PHE A 106 10.16 1.09 -0.53
C PHE A 106 10.59 0.31 0.70
N ASP A 107 10.21 -0.95 0.78
CA ASP A 107 10.62 -1.84 1.86
C ASP A 107 11.93 -2.56 1.49
N GLU A 108 12.78 -2.82 2.47
CA GLU A 108 14.13 -3.40 2.29
C GLU A 108 15.03 -2.65 1.30
N PHE A 109 14.96 -1.31 1.28
CA PHE A 109 15.63 -0.43 0.32
C PHE A 109 17.10 -0.73 0.03
N SER A 110 17.86 -1.05 1.08
CA SER A 110 19.30 -1.31 0.98
C SER A 110 19.67 -2.64 0.34
N THR A 111 18.72 -3.54 0.07
CA THR A 111 19.02 -4.82 -0.61
C THR A 111 19.14 -4.66 -2.12
N SER A 112 18.58 -3.58 -2.69
CA SER A 112 18.58 -3.32 -4.12
C SER A 112 19.93 -2.81 -4.63
N SER A 113 20.30 -3.23 -5.84
CA SER A 113 21.45 -2.71 -6.59
C SER A 113 21.16 -1.37 -7.30
N CYS A 114 19.90 -0.93 -7.37
CA CYS A 114 19.46 0.27 -8.10
C CYS A 114 19.60 1.58 -7.28
N LEU A 115 20.58 1.66 -6.37
CA LEU A 115 20.75 2.83 -5.49
C LEU A 115 20.95 4.16 -6.25
N GLY A 116 21.53 4.11 -7.45
CA GLY A 116 21.67 5.29 -8.31
C GLY A 116 20.33 5.87 -8.73
N LEU A 117 19.43 5.02 -9.24
CA LEU A 117 18.08 5.44 -9.61
C LEU A 117 17.27 5.91 -8.40
N PHE A 118 17.45 5.29 -7.23
CA PHE A 118 16.81 5.80 -6.02
C PHE A 118 17.34 7.17 -5.58
N HIS A 119 18.65 7.41 -5.67
CA HIS A 119 19.20 8.75 -5.43
C HIS A 119 18.53 9.76 -6.36
N GLU A 120 18.44 9.43 -7.65
CA GLU A 120 17.77 10.26 -8.64
C GLU A 120 16.31 10.58 -8.24
N MET A 121 15.57 9.59 -7.75
CA MET A 121 14.18 9.78 -7.34
C MET A 121 14.00 10.60 -6.06
N PHE A 122 14.80 10.33 -5.02
CA PHE A 122 14.67 10.95 -3.70
C PHE A 122 15.27 12.36 -3.66
N ILE A 123 16.39 12.57 -4.35
CA ILE A 123 17.16 13.81 -4.31
C ILE A 123 16.85 14.67 -5.53
N ASP A 124 17.09 14.13 -6.73
CA ASP A 124 17.01 14.89 -7.97
C ASP A 124 15.57 15.03 -8.48
N ARG A 125 14.63 14.26 -7.92
CA ARG A 125 13.22 14.23 -8.29
C ARG A 125 13.00 13.86 -9.76
N THR A 126 13.85 12.99 -10.30
CA THR A 126 13.75 12.50 -11.68
C THR A 126 13.83 10.97 -11.77
N ILE A 127 13.41 10.42 -12.92
CA ILE A 127 13.65 9.02 -13.32
C ILE A 127 14.22 9.03 -14.73
N HIS A 128 15.47 8.61 -14.91
CA HIS A 128 16.22 8.71 -16.17
C HIS A 128 16.16 10.11 -16.80
N GLY A 129 16.32 11.15 -15.97
CA GLY A 129 16.28 12.56 -16.33
C GLY A 129 14.88 13.13 -16.58
N GLN A 130 13.83 12.34 -16.47
CA GLN A 130 12.45 12.83 -16.60
C GLN A 130 11.91 13.28 -15.24
N PRO A 131 11.36 14.51 -15.12
CA PRO A 131 10.88 15.03 -13.85
C PRO A 131 9.70 14.24 -13.28
N LEU A 132 9.73 14.04 -11.96
CA LEU A 132 8.63 13.49 -11.18
C LEU A 132 7.71 14.60 -10.70
N ALA A 133 6.43 14.29 -10.54
CA ALA A 133 5.44 15.23 -10.03
C ALA A 133 5.69 15.56 -8.55
N ASP A 134 5.55 16.84 -8.19
CA ASP A 134 5.72 17.39 -6.84
C ASP A 134 4.88 16.69 -5.76
N LYS A 135 3.80 16.05 -6.17
CA LYS A 135 2.87 15.35 -5.29
C LYS A 135 3.21 13.89 -5.03
N ILE A 136 4.41 13.43 -5.37
CA ILE A 136 4.89 12.10 -4.98
C ILE A 136 5.79 12.25 -3.76
N PHE A 137 5.38 11.69 -2.63
CA PHE A 137 6.18 11.60 -1.41
C PHE A 137 6.83 10.21 -1.31
N PHE A 138 8.16 10.19 -1.25
CA PHE A 138 8.92 8.94 -1.13
C PHE A 138 9.31 8.67 0.31
N THR A 139 9.16 7.42 0.73
CA THR A 139 9.63 6.90 2.01
C THR A 139 10.20 5.51 1.82
N ALA A 140 11.13 5.09 2.67
CA ALA A 140 11.81 3.81 2.57
C ALA A 140 12.14 3.24 3.94
N ALA A 141 12.10 1.92 4.05
CA ALA A 141 12.68 1.17 5.17
C ALA A 141 14.03 0.59 4.74
N ILE A 142 15.02 0.80 5.58
CA ILE A 142 16.42 0.43 5.33
C ILE A 142 16.86 -0.51 6.44
N ASN A 143 17.47 -1.64 6.07
CA ASN A 143 18.08 -2.53 7.04
C ASN A 143 19.43 -1.97 7.47
N PRO A 144 19.80 -2.04 8.76
CA PRO A 144 21.06 -1.49 9.23
C PRO A 144 22.24 -2.21 8.60
N TYR A 145 23.20 -1.46 8.05
CA TYR A 145 24.45 -2.00 7.55
C TYR A 145 25.37 -2.39 8.72
N ILE A 146 25.78 -3.67 8.76
CA ILE A 146 26.73 -4.18 9.75
C ILE A 146 28.04 -4.49 9.01
N SER A 147 29.09 -3.71 9.29
CA SER A 147 30.40 -3.97 8.69
C SER A 147 31.04 -5.21 9.33
N VAL A 148 31.62 -6.08 8.51
CA VAL A 148 32.32 -7.31 8.95
C VAL A 148 33.51 -7.01 9.87
N ALA A 149 34.09 -5.80 9.77
CA ALA A 149 35.16 -5.34 10.66
C ALA A 149 34.72 -5.19 12.13
N ASN A 150 33.43 -4.89 12.37
CA ASN A 150 32.85 -4.79 13.71
C ASN A 150 32.35 -6.15 14.25
N ALA A 151 32.17 -7.15 13.39
CA ALA A 151 31.83 -8.52 13.79
C ALA A 151 33.06 -9.25 14.40
N ASN A 152 34.27 -8.95 13.91
CA ASN A 152 35.50 -9.59 14.39
C ASN A 152 36.12 -8.94 15.64
N SER A 153 35.65 -7.75 16.05
CA SER A 153 36.25 -7.00 17.16
C SER A 153 35.51 -7.14 18.49
N ASN A 154 34.25 -7.60 18.49
CA ASN A 154 33.47 -7.83 19.71
C ASN A 154 32.87 -9.24 19.75
N ASN A 155 33.45 -10.10 20.60
CA ASN A 155 32.98 -11.41 21.07
C ASN A 155 33.16 -12.64 20.15
N LYS A 156 34.15 -13.46 20.54
CA LYS A 156 34.38 -14.86 20.14
C LYS A 156 33.34 -15.88 20.64
N ASN A 157 32.17 -15.46 21.16
CA ASN A 157 31.35 -16.37 21.99
C ASN A 157 29.86 -16.52 21.62
N ASN A 158 29.34 -15.96 20.52
CA ASN A 158 27.94 -16.23 20.10
C ASN A 158 27.87 -16.39 18.57
N ASP A 159 28.07 -17.60 18.07
CA ASP A 159 28.24 -17.90 16.63
C ASP A 159 26.91 -18.00 15.85
N ASP A 160 25.76 -18.16 16.53
CA ASP A 160 24.49 -18.43 15.83
C ASP A 160 23.65 -17.16 15.51
N SER A 161 23.81 -16.06 16.27
CA SER A 161 23.05 -14.81 16.02
C SER A 161 23.70 -13.90 14.95
N ILE A 162 24.99 -14.08 14.70
CA ILE A 162 25.76 -13.33 13.71
C ILE A 162 25.52 -13.90 12.31
N ALA A 163 25.39 -15.23 12.18
CA ALA A 163 25.14 -15.90 10.91
C ALA A 163 23.88 -15.37 10.20
N HIS A 164 22.75 -15.25 10.91
CA HIS A 164 21.50 -14.73 10.34
C HIS A 164 21.55 -13.25 9.92
N ARG A 165 22.53 -12.47 10.40
CA ARG A 165 22.69 -11.05 10.04
C ARG A 165 23.64 -10.83 8.85
N LEU A 166 24.52 -11.79 8.56
CA LEU A 166 25.45 -11.74 7.43
C LEU A 166 24.78 -12.11 6.10
N ASP A 167 23.62 -12.78 6.14
CA ASP A 167 22.89 -13.23 4.94
C ASP A 167 22.21 -12.09 4.17
N TYR A 168 22.09 -10.90 4.77
CA TYR A 168 21.50 -9.74 4.09
C TYR A 168 22.57 -8.94 3.37
N LEU A 169 22.61 -9.05 2.04
CA LEU A 169 23.36 -8.18 1.14
C LEU A 169 22.82 -6.74 1.21
N VAL A 170 23.26 -5.98 2.21
CA VAL A 170 22.91 -4.57 2.43
C VAL A 170 23.97 -3.69 1.78
N HIS A 171 23.55 -2.87 0.82
CA HIS A 171 24.40 -1.91 0.13
C HIS A 171 24.49 -0.62 0.96
N GLN A 172 25.67 0.00 0.98
CA GLN A 172 25.87 1.29 1.66
C GLN A 172 25.15 2.40 0.89
N LEU A 173 24.40 3.23 1.61
CA LEU A 173 23.73 4.39 1.04
C LEU A 173 24.73 5.47 0.62
N SER A 174 24.35 6.27 -0.39
CA SER A 174 25.08 7.49 -0.73
C SER A 174 24.96 8.53 0.39
N GLN A 175 25.95 9.42 0.48
CA GLN A 175 26.01 10.42 1.56
C GLN A 175 24.76 11.31 1.63
N SER A 176 24.20 11.69 0.47
CA SER A 176 22.97 12.49 0.38
C SER A 176 21.77 11.76 0.99
N LEU A 177 21.63 10.46 0.73
CA LEU A 177 20.53 9.65 1.29
C LEU A 177 20.70 9.39 2.78
N GLU A 178 21.95 9.27 3.27
CA GLU A 178 22.21 9.08 4.70
C GLU A 178 21.73 10.28 5.53
N HIS A 179 21.76 11.50 5.00
CA HIS A 179 21.21 12.69 5.68
C HIS A 179 19.68 12.68 5.83
N LEU A 180 18.96 11.91 5.01
CA LEU A 180 17.51 11.76 5.08
C LEU A 180 17.07 10.67 6.07
N LYS A 181 18.02 9.92 6.63
CA LYS A 181 17.75 8.75 7.47
C LYS A 181 17.26 9.16 8.84
N CYS A 182 16.06 8.72 9.16
CA CYS A 182 15.51 8.78 10.52
C CYS A 182 15.68 7.42 11.22
N ARG A 183 16.16 7.42 12.46
CA ARG A 183 16.27 6.20 13.27
C ARG A 183 14.95 5.99 14.00
N TYR A 184 14.24 4.92 13.64
CA TYR A 184 13.15 4.42 14.47
C TYR A 184 13.73 3.73 15.71
N GLY A 185 13.05 3.91 16.85
CA GLY A 185 13.43 3.25 18.09
C GLY A 185 13.27 1.73 18.00
N THR A 186 14.02 1.00 18.82
CA THR A 186 13.78 -0.43 19.02
C THR A 186 12.48 -0.62 19.81
N LEU A 187 11.74 -1.68 19.49
CA LEU A 187 10.58 -2.08 20.28
C LEU A 187 11.01 -2.37 21.72
N SER A 188 10.41 -1.69 22.68
CA SER A 188 10.57 -2.04 24.11
C SER A 188 9.86 -3.36 24.41
N ASN A 189 10.28 -4.06 25.46
CA ASN A 189 9.64 -5.32 25.88
C ASN A 189 8.13 -5.15 26.14
N SER A 190 7.71 -4.00 26.66
CA SER A 190 6.29 -3.67 26.83
C SER A 190 5.53 -3.59 25.49
N GLN A 191 6.09 -2.91 24.49
CA GLN A 191 5.49 -2.78 23.17
C GLN A 191 5.51 -4.10 22.40
N LEU A 192 6.57 -4.90 22.58
CA LEU A 192 6.69 -6.23 22.00
C LEU A 192 5.62 -7.17 22.58
N HIS A 193 5.46 -7.17 23.90
CA HIS A 193 4.41 -7.93 24.57
C HIS A 193 3.01 -7.53 24.05
N ASP A 194 2.72 -6.23 23.96
CA ASP A 194 1.45 -5.74 23.41
C ASP A 194 1.25 -6.15 21.95
N HIS A 195 2.31 -6.09 21.14
CA HIS A 195 2.27 -6.51 19.74
C HIS A 195 1.97 -8.00 19.57
N ILE A 196 2.65 -8.86 20.34
CA ILE A 196 2.44 -10.32 20.32
C ILE A 196 1.02 -10.64 20.76
N LYS A 197 0.53 -10.01 21.83
CA LYS A 197 -0.83 -10.18 22.32
C LYS A 197 -1.87 -9.82 21.26
N GLN A 198 -1.70 -8.68 20.57
CA GLN A 198 -2.57 -8.28 19.46
C GLN A 198 -2.52 -9.25 18.28
N LYS A 199 -1.33 -9.73 17.91
CA LYS A 199 -1.15 -10.74 16.85
C LYS A 199 -1.91 -12.03 17.17
N ILE A 200 -1.76 -12.57 18.39
CA ILE A 200 -2.45 -13.79 18.84
C ILE A 200 -3.98 -13.62 18.75
N GLN A 201 -4.50 -12.46 19.16
CA GLN A 201 -5.92 -12.14 19.05
C GLN A 201 -6.41 -12.06 17.59
N MET A 202 -5.58 -11.54 16.67
CA MET A 202 -5.92 -11.48 15.25
C MET A 202 -5.97 -12.86 14.58
N PHE A 203 -5.09 -13.79 14.98
CA PHE A 203 -5.12 -15.17 14.46
C PHE A 203 -6.43 -15.88 14.78
N GLN A 204 -7.01 -15.64 15.95
CA GLN A 204 -8.30 -16.22 16.35
C GLN A 204 -9.47 -15.78 15.46
N LYS A 205 -9.37 -14.66 14.75
CA LYS A 205 -10.48 -14.10 13.96
C LYS A 205 -10.56 -14.66 12.52
N ASN A 206 -9.49 -15.25 12.01
CA ASN A 206 -9.36 -15.60 10.58
C ASN A 206 -9.58 -17.08 10.25
N GLU A 207 -9.63 -17.99 11.23
CA GLU A 207 -10.01 -19.39 10.99
C GLU A 207 -11.52 -19.59 11.13
N ASN A 208 -12.10 -20.21 10.10
CA ASN A 208 -13.52 -20.48 9.82
C ASN A 208 -14.54 -20.24 10.94
N LYS A 209 -15.58 -19.45 10.61
CA LYS A 209 -16.76 -19.05 11.40
C LYS A 209 -17.59 -20.16 12.08
N GLN A 210 -17.19 -21.44 12.08
CA GLN A 210 -18.03 -22.52 12.61
C GLN A 210 -17.53 -23.24 13.85
N GLN A 211 -16.25 -23.15 14.24
CA GLN A 211 -15.80 -23.67 15.54
C GLN A 211 -14.62 -22.85 16.06
N GLN A 212 -14.90 -21.79 16.82
CA GLN A 212 -13.88 -21.10 17.62
C GLN A 212 -14.10 -21.44 19.09
N MET A 213 -13.17 -22.17 19.68
CA MET A 213 -12.93 -22.05 21.12
C MET A 213 -11.85 -20.98 21.29
N PRO A 214 -12.08 -19.89 22.05
CA PRO A 214 -11.02 -18.94 22.36
C PRO A 214 -9.88 -19.70 23.05
N LEU A 215 -8.61 -19.42 22.68
CA LEU A 215 -7.50 -19.88 23.52
C LEU A 215 -7.69 -19.28 24.91
N ASP A 216 -7.65 -20.13 25.93
CA ASP A 216 -7.72 -19.67 27.32
C ASP A 216 -6.66 -18.58 27.55
N SER A 217 -7.05 -17.56 28.30
CA SER A 217 -6.20 -16.44 28.72
C SER A 217 -4.82 -16.90 29.21
N TYR A 218 -4.78 -18.00 29.96
CA TYR A 218 -3.56 -18.62 30.45
C TYR A 218 -2.63 -19.12 29.34
N VAL A 219 -3.19 -19.70 28.28
CA VAL A 219 -2.38 -20.21 27.15
C VAL A 219 -1.86 -19.05 26.30
N GLN A 220 -2.63 -17.98 26.14
CA GLN A 220 -2.17 -16.77 25.44
C GLN A 220 -0.99 -16.13 26.18
N GLU A 221 -1.08 -16.03 27.50
CA GLU A 221 -0.01 -15.49 28.35
C GLU A 221 1.22 -16.39 28.33
N THR A 222 1.04 -17.72 28.43
CA THR A 222 2.14 -18.69 28.34
C THR A 222 2.85 -18.64 26.98
N VAL A 223 2.11 -18.46 25.88
CA VAL A 223 2.69 -18.33 24.54
C VAL A 223 3.41 -16.99 24.37
N CYS A 224 2.84 -15.88 24.88
CA CYS A 224 3.52 -14.58 24.92
C CYS A 224 4.86 -14.69 25.66
N ASP A 225 4.85 -15.26 26.86
CA ASP A 225 6.04 -15.39 27.69
C ASP A 225 7.07 -16.32 27.05
N ALA A 226 6.64 -17.42 26.43
CA ALA A 226 7.55 -18.31 25.70
C ALA A 226 8.22 -17.62 24.50
N ILE A 227 7.49 -16.77 23.76
CA ILE A 227 8.05 -16.01 22.63
C ILE A 227 9.03 -14.94 23.14
N LEU A 228 8.69 -14.23 24.21
CA LEU A 228 9.59 -13.23 24.80
C LEU A 228 10.88 -13.89 25.32
N ASN A 229 10.76 -14.99 26.07
CA ASN A 229 11.90 -15.73 26.59
C ASN A 229 12.78 -16.32 25.47
N ALA A 230 12.22 -16.64 24.30
CA ALA A 230 12.98 -17.11 23.15
C ALA A 230 13.73 -15.98 22.40
N GLN A 231 13.39 -14.71 22.63
CA GLN A 231 14.08 -13.55 22.04
C GLN A 231 15.17 -12.95 22.94
N ASP A 232 15.17 -13.27 24.24
CA ASP A 232 16.17 -12.83 25.22
C ASP A 232 17.43 -13.74 25.29
N VAL A 233 17.60 -14.68 24.34
CA VAL A 233 18.78 -15.57 24.16
C VAL A 233 19.62 -15.11 22.98
#